data_AF-A0A257MDT0-F1
#
_entry.id   AF-A0A257MDT0-F1
#
_cell.length_a   1.000
_cell.length_b   1.000
_cell.length_c   1.000
_cell.angle_alpha   90.00
_cell.angle_beta   90.00
_cell.angle_gamma   90.00
#
_symmetry.space_group_name_H-M   'P 1'
#
loop_
_entity.id
_entity.type
_entity.pdbx_description
1 polymer ?
#
loop_
_entity_poly.entity_id
_entity_poly.type
_entity_poly.pdbx_seq_one_letter_code
_entity_poly.pdbx_strand_id
1 'polypeptide(L)' 'MITKMLSDLKEEDLRALLSRDVGITDVLNSVNEIVMEVGEKGDEALFRLTEKFEGARL' A
#
# COMPACT_ATOMS: atom_id res chain seq x y z
N MET A 1 1.00 29.46 18.86
CA MET A 1 0.38 28.25 18.29
C MET A 1 -1.12 28.47 18.35
N ILE A 2 -1.84 28.39 17.22
CA ILE A 2 -3.29 28.59 17.19
C ILE A 2 -3.94 27.21 17.34
N THR A 3 -4.79 27.04 18.35
CA THR A 3 -5.59 25.82 18.56
C THR A 3 -6.99 26.04 18.01
N LYS A 4 -7.48 25.13 17.15
CA LYS A 4 -8.86 25.09 16.66
C LYS A 4 -9.50 23.76 17.06
N MET A 5 -10.80 23.75 17.34
CA MET A 5 -11.53 22.49 17.51
C MET A 5 -11.82 21.87 16.14
N LEU A 6 -11.92 20.55 16.07
CA LEU A 6 -12.28 19.85 14.83
C LEU A 6 -13.66 20.31 14.30
N SER A 7 -14.57 20.71 15.19
CA SER A 7 -15.87 21.30 14.86
C SER A 7 -15.79 22.63 14.11
N ASP A 8 -14.66 23.34 14.22
CA ASP A 8 -14.49 24.68 13.67
C ASP A 8 -13.82 24.64 12.29
N LEU A 9 -13.50 23.45 11.80
CA LEU A 9 -12.87 23.23 10.51
C LEU A 9 -13.92 23.21 9.42
N LYS A 10 -13.54 23.74 8.26
CA LYS A 10 -14.30 23.52 7.04
C LYS A 10 -14.19 22.05 6.64
N GLU A 11 -15.19 21.58 5.92
CA GLU A 11 -15.27 20.19 5.47
C GLU A 11 -14.04 19.78 4.63
N GLU A 12 -13.49 20.69 3.82
CA GLU A 12 -12.26 20.49 3.04
C GLU A 12 -11.03 20.21 3.92
N ASP A 13 -10.84 21.00 4.97
CA ASP A 13 -9.72 20.87 5.92
C ASP A 13 -9.86 19.59 6.76
N LEU A 14 -11.09 19.29 7.19
CA LEU A 14 -11.41 18.09 7.95
C LEU A 14 -11.15 16.83 7.10
N ARG A 15 -11.55 16.86 5.81
CA ARG A 15 -11.31 15.77 4.87
C ARG A 15 -9.83 15.57 4.61
N ALA A 16 -9.05 16.63 4.46
CA ALA A 16 -7.60 16.54 4.29
C ALA A 16 -6.92 15.92 5.52
N LEU A 17 -7.33 16.31 6.74
CA LEU A 17 -6.78 15.75 7.99
C LEU A 17 -7.13 14.27 8.20
N LEU A 18 -8.31 13.85 7.76
CA LEU A 18 -8.79 12.48 7.94
C LEU A 18 -8.44 11.57 6.76
N SER A 19 -8.08 12.15 5.61
CA SER A 19 -7.60 11.39 4.47
C SER A 19 -6.22 10.83 4.76
N ARG A 20 -6.03 9.55 4.45
CA ARG A 20 -4.70 8.98 4.30
C ARG A 20 -4.33 9.07 2.84
N ASP A 21 -3.26 9.78 2.56
CA ASP A 21 -2.59 9.64 1.28
C ASP A 21 -1.92 8.27 1.25
N VAL A 22 -2.63 7.31 0.70
CA VAL A 22 -2.12 5.99 0.38
C VAL A 22 -1.89 6.01 -1.12
N GLY A 23 -0.63 6.13 -1.54
CA GLY A 23 -0.18 6.13 -2.93
C GLY A 23 -0.45 4.78 -3.62
N ILE A 24 -1.73 4.40 -3.72
CA ILE A 24 -2.17 3.13 -4.29
C ILE A 24 -1.65 3.02 -5.71
N THR A 25 -1.75 4.11 -6.49
CA THR A 25 -1.23 4.18 -7.85
C THR A 25 0.26 3.84 -7.94
N ASP A 26 1.04 4.22 -6.93
CA ASP A 26 2.48 3.99 -6.90
C ASP A 26 2.83 2.50 -6.70
N VAL A 27 1.97 1.75 -6.00
CA VAL A 27 2.19 0.32 -5.73
C VAL A 27 1.56 -0.61 -6.77
N LEU A 28 0.62 -0.11 -7.58
CA LEU A 28 -0.14 -0.93 -8.54
C LEU A 28 0.76 -1.69 -9.52
N ASN A 29 1.78 -1.02 -10.07
CA ASN A 29 2.68 -1.66 -11.04
C ASN A 29 3.45 -2.83 -10.41
N SER A 30 4.04 -2.62 -9.23
CA SER A 30 4.79 -3.66 -8.53
C SER A 30 3.91 -4.83 -8.10
N VAL A 31 2.68 -4.56 -7.65
CA VAL A 31 1.71 -5.62 -7.31
C VAL A 31 1.29 -6.40 -8.56
N ASN A 32 1.04 -5.71 -9.67
CA ASN A 32 0.64 -6.36 -10.92
C ASN A 32 1.74 -7.29 -11.46
N GLU A 33 3.00 -6.88 -11.39
CA GLU A 33 4.14 -7.73 -11.76
C GLU A 33 4.19 -9.01 -10.91
N ILE A 34 4.00 -8.91 -9.60
CA ILE A 34 3.95 -10.07 -8.70
C ILE A 34 2.79 -11.00 -9.07
N VAL A 35 1.59 -10.45 -9.28
CA VAL A 35 0.40 -11.22 -9.63
C VAL A 35 0.59 -11.95 -10.97
N MET A 36 1.15 -11.29 -11.97
CA MET A 36 1.46 -11.92 -13.26
C MET A 36 2.50 -13.03 -13.11
N GLU A 37 3.59 -12.80 -12.37
CA GLU A 37 4.63 -13.80 -12.16
C GLU A 37 4.09 -15.06 -11.46
N VAL A 38 3.26 -14.88 -10.42
CA VAL A 38 2.60 -15.99 -9.73
C VAL A 38 1.60 -16.69 -10.65
N GLY A 39 0.86 -15.95 -11.47
CA GLY A 39 -0.06 -16.54 -12.46
C GLY A 39 0.64 -17.43 -13.49
N GLU A 40 1.86 -17.06 -13.92
CA GLU A 40 2.63 -17.80 -14.91
C GLU A 40 3.39 -19.00 -14.32
N LYS A 41 3.92 -18.87 -13.11
CA LYS A 41 4.90 -19.83 -12.54
C LYS A 41 4.41 -20.56 -11.29
N GLY A 42 3.25 -20.19 -10.74
CA GLY A 42 2.64 -20.83 -9.58
C GLY A 42 3.56 -20.83 -8.34
N ASP A 43 3.67 -21.98 -7.69
CA ASP A 43 4.38 -22.14 -6.42
C ASP A 43 5.88 -21.79 -6.48
N GLU A 44 6.51 -21.95 -7.65
CA GLU A 44 7.90 -21.55 -7.84
C GLU A 44 8.09 -20.05 -7.59
N ALA A 45 7.17 -19.22 -8.09
CA ALA A 45 7.20 -17.78 -7.83
C ALA A 45 6.94 -17.48 -6.35
N LEU A 46 6.01 -18.20 -5.72
CA LEU A 46 5.70 -18.01 -4.30
C LEU A 46 6.93 -18.26 -3.43
N PHE A 47 7.63 -19.39 -3.61
CA PHE A 47 8.83 -19.69 -2.82
C PHE A 47 9.94 -18.65 -3.00
N ARG A 48 10.17 -18.18 -4.23
CA ARG A 48 11.15 -17.12 -4.49
C ARG A 48 10.78 -15.80 -3.82
N LEU A 49 9.51 -15.40 -3.91
CA LEU A 49 9.05 -14.14 -3.33
C LEU A 49 9.08 -14.19 -1.81
N THR A 50 8.76 -15.34 -1.20
CA THR A 50 8.92 -15.54 0.25
C THR A 50 10.38 -15.41 0.67
N GLU A 51 11.32 -16.06 -0.04
CA GLU A 51 12.74 -15.93 0.27
C GLU A 51 13.22 -14.47 0.11
N LYS A 52 12.76 -13.77 -0.93
CA LYS A 52 13.12 -12.38 -1.21
C LYS A 52 12.62 -11.39 -0.15
N PHE A 53 11.36 -11.49 0.26
CA PHE A 53 10.73 -10.50 1.13
C PHE A 53 10.77 -10.86 2.61
N GLU A 54 10.73 -12.15 2.94
CA GLU A 54 10.68 -12.64 4.32
C GLU A 54 12.01 -13.25 4.78
N GLY A 55 12.95 -13.52 3.86
CA GLY A 55 14.22 -14.16 4.17
C GLY A 55 14.08 -15.63 4.62
N ALA A 56 12.89 -16.20 4.46
CA ALA A 56 12.58 -17.58 4.82
C ALA A 56 12.60 -18.47 3.59
N ARG A 57 13.28 -19.61 3.69
CA ARG A 57 13.30 -20.63 2.64
C ARG A 57 12.34 -21.76 3.04
N LEU A 58 11.31 -21.95 2.22
CA LEU A 58 10.27 -22.97 2.38
C LEU A 58 10.58 -24.23 1.56
#